data_AF-A0A2T6KRQ4-F1
#
_entry.id   AF-A0A2T6KRQ4-F1
#
_cell.length_a   1.000
_cell.length_b   1.000
_cell.length_c   1.000
_cell.angle_alpha   90.00
_cell.angle_beta   90.00
_cell.angle_gamma   90.00
#
_symmetry.space_group_name_H-M   'P 1'
#
loop_
_entity.id
_entity.type
_entity.pdbx_description
1 polymer ?
#
loop_
_entity_poly.entity_id
_entity_poly.type
_entity_poly.pdbx_seq_one_letter_code
_entity_poly.pdbx_strand_id
1 'polypeptide(L)'
;MPAITLGWPESSKMGFDLVFPAADIPFCGARLNWVTMPDQFTLAAYADLLPPDPLPDFIQIALISSHAPWVPIPDMAPWDQVGDGTIFSPMAAAGPTPRELWKDYNNVRDQDRLAIDYTLQATLTHVARPGDNAPLVLIIGDHQAADFVAGSDNRDVPVHMIGPQAVIERINNWEWTAGLIPAADLPALRMDKFRNRFLETFSSRKVLAEVSEQ
;
A
#
# COMPACT_ATOMS: atom_id res chain seq x y z
N MET A 1 1.87 -6.84 -6.88
CA MET A 1 3.25 -6.47 -6.49
C MET A 1 3.93 -5.71 -7.63
N PRO A 2 3.59 -4.42 -7.82
CA PRO A 2 4.01 -3.62 -8.98
C PRO A 2 5.53 -3.42 -9.12
N ALA A 3 6.31 -3.58 -8.05
CA ALA A 3 7.78 -3.43 -8.07
C ALA A 3 8.55 -4.71 -8.43
N ILE A 4 7.89 -5.87 -8.45
CA ILE A 4 8.58 -7.15 -8.71
C ILE A 4 8.75 -7.33 -10.21
N THR A 5 9.94 -6.99 -10.72
CA THR A 5 10.29 -7.08 -12.15
C THR A 5 11.27 -8.23 -12.46
N LEU A 6 11.75 -8.93 -11.44
CA LEU A 6 12.63 -10.10 -11.54
C LEU A 6 11.95 -11.30 -10.91
N GLY A 7 12.50 -12.50 -11.12
CA GLY A 7 12.00 -13.72 -10.48
C GLY A 7 12.04 -13.60 -8.95
N TRP A 8 10.95 -14.00 -8.29
CA TRP A 8 10.80 -13.90 -6.83
C TRP A 8 10.43 -15.27 -6.24
N PRO A 9 11.37 -16.24 -6.20
CA PRO A 9 11.09 -17.61 -5.77
C PRO A 9 10.61 -17.71 -4.30
N GLU A 10 10.98 -16.77 -3.45
CA GLU A 10 10.60 -16.70 -2.04
C GLU A 10 9.08 -16.55 -1.85
N SER A 11 8.37 -15.97 -2.82
CA SER A 11 6.91 -15.84 -2.81
C SER A 11 6.18 -17.17 -2.57
N SER A 12 6.75 -18.28 -3.06
CA SER A 12 6.21 -19.63 -2.85
C SER A 12 6.13 -20.07 -1.37
N LYS A 13 6.82 -19.36 -0.48
CA LYS A 13 6.82 -19.61 0.97
C LYS A 13 5.94 -18.64 1.75
N MET A 14 5.30 -17.68 1.08
CA MET A 14 4.53 -16.63 1.74
C MET A 14 3.06 -16.99 1.97
N GLY A 15 2.57 -18.08 1.38
CA GLY A 15 1.21 -18.59 1.61
C GLY A 15 0.11 -17.87 0.83
N PHE A 16 0.45 -17.09 -0.20
CA PHE A 16 -0.51 -16.52 -1.15
C PHE A 16 -0.84 -17.54 -2.24
N ASP A 17 -2.12 -17.67 -2.57
CA ASP A 17 -2.58 -18.51 -3.69
C ASP A 17 -2.24 -17.88 -5.04
N LEU A 18 -2.29 -16.54 -5.12
CA LEU A 18 -2.02 -15.76 -6.32
C LEU A 18 -0.98 -14.68 -6.04
N VAL A 19 -0.04 -14.51 -6.97
CA VAL A 19 0.98 -13.46 -6.92
C VAL A 19 1.06 -12.81 -8.29
N PHE A 20 0.73 -11.51 -8.35
CA PHE A 20 0.81 -10.71 -9.57
C PHE A 20 2.05 -9.80 -9.53
N PRO A 21 3.20 -10.20 -10.12
CA PRO A 21 4.35 -9.33 -10.33
C PRO A 21 4.04 -8.25 -11.38
N ALA A 22 4.97 -7.31 -11.58
CA ALA A 22 4.78 -6.18 -12.48
C ALA A 22 4.35 -6.55 -13.91
N ALA A 23 4.86 -7.68 -14.43
CA ALA A 23 4.58 -8.16 -15.78
C ALA A 23 3.13 -8.68 -15.96
N ASP A 24 2.47 -9.05 -14.86
CA ASP A 24 1.13 -9.65 -14.86
C ASP A 24 0.04 -8.61 -14.53
N ILE A 25 0.43 -7.36 -14.27
CA ILE A 25 -0.49 -6.24 -14.07
C ILE A 25 -0.59 -5.47 -15.41
N PRO A 26 -1.78 -5.29 -15.99
CA PRO A 26 -1.97 -4.81 -17.37
C PRO A 26 -1.80 -3.30 -17.53
N PHE A 27 -0.67 -2.74 -17.07
CA PHE A 27 -0.32 -1.34 -17.26
C PHE A 27 0.26 -1.09 -18.65
N CYS A 28 -0.38 -0.24 -19.43
CA CYS A 28 0.04 0.15 -20.78
C CYS A 28 0.74 1.52 -20.83
N GLY A 29 0.83 2.23 -19.70
CA GLY A 29 1.48 3.53 -19.62
C GLY A 29 3.02 3.47 -19.61
N ALA A 30 3.65 4.63 -19.75
CA ALA A 30 5.10 4.75 -19.58
C ALA A 30 5.50 4.65 -18.10
N ARG A 31 6.63 3.99 -17.82
CA ARG A 31 7.21 3.91 -16.47
C ARG A 31 7.66 5.29 -15.99
N LEU A 32 7.47 5.57 -14.70
CA LEU A 32 7.91 6.78 -14.03
C LEU A 32 9.26 6.51 -13.35
N ASN A 33 10.32 6.35 -14.15
CA ASN A 33 11.63 5.86 -13.72
C ASN A 33 11.56 4.45 -13.09
N TRP A 34 11.95 4.32 -11.82
CA TRP A 34 11.94 3.05 -11.10
C TRP A 34 10.50 2.56 -10.87
N VAL A 35 9.59 3.50 -10.63
CA VAL A 35 8.16 3.26 -10.51
C VAL A 35 7.62 2.72 -11.83
N THR A 36 7.19 1.46 -11.81
CA THR A 36 6.64 0.75 -12.98
C THR A 36 5.32 1.35 -13.42
N MET A 37 4.43 1.58 -12.46
CA MET A 37 3.07 2.07 -12.64
C MET A 37 2.65 2.86 -11.40
N PRO A 38 1.79 3.89 -11.52
CA PRO A 38 1.31 4.64 -10.37
C PRO A 38 0.41 3.81 -9.43
N ASP A 39 0.34 4.22 -8.17
CA ASP A 39 -0.48 3.60 -7.14
C ASP A 39 -1.96 3.65 -7.51
N GLN A 40 -2.40 4.78 -8.09
CA GLN A 40 -3.78 4.93 -8.56
C GLN A 40 -4.16 3.90 -9.61
N PHE A 41 -3.26 3.57 -10.55
CA PHE A 41 -3.51 2.49 -11.51
C PHE A 41 -3.58 1.13 -10.82
N THR A 42 -2.61 0.83 -9.94
CA THR A 42 -2.57 -0.44 -9.20
C THR A 42 -3.87 -0.66 -8.41
N LEU A 43 -4.34 0.37 -7.72
CA LEU A 43 -5.58 0.35 -6.94
C LEU A 43 -6.85 0.31 -7.80
N ALA A 44 -6.80 0.82 -9.04
CA ALA A 44 -7.92 0.72 -9.97
C ALA A 44 -8.05 -0.67 -10.59
N ALA A 45 -6.93 -1.37 -10.82
CA ALA A 45 -6.88 -2.58 -11.62
C ALA A 45 -6.85 -3.89 -10.82
N TYR A 46 -6.43 -3.89 -9.54
CA TYR A 46 -6.14 -5.15 -8.84
C TYR A 46 -7.34 -6.10 -8.76
N ALA A 47 -8.56 -5.57 -8.60
CA ALA A 47 -9.76 -6.39 -8.43
C ALA A 47 -10.07 -7.19 -9.71
N ASP A 48 -9.77 -6.63 -10.89
CA ASP A 48 -9.98 -7.29 -12.18
C ASP A 48 -8.97 -8.42 -12.45
N LEU A 49 -7.89 -8.50 -11.65
CA LEU A 49 -6.93 -9.60 -11.69
C LEU A 49 -7.42 -10.83 -10.93
N LEU A 50 -8.37 -10.65 -10.01
CA LEU A 50 -8.82 -11.71 -9.12
C LEU A 50 -9.87 -12.58 -9.82
N PRO A 51 -9.66 -13.90 -9.90
CA PRO A 51 -10.72 -14.79 -10.35
C PRO A 51 -11.86 -14.81 -9.32
N PRO A 52 -13.10 -15.16 -9.72
CA PRO A 52 -14.17 -15.37 -8.76
C PRO A 52 -13.81 -16.46 -7.74
N ASP A 53 -13.90 -16.14 -6.45
CA ASP A 53 -13.69 -17.07 -5.34
C ASP A 53 -14.88 -16.99 -4.36
N PRO A 54 -15.46 -18.13 -3.93
CA PRO A 54 -16.49 -18.13 -2.88
C PRO A 54 -15.96 -17.79 -1.47
N LEU A 55 -14.65 -17.80 -1.24
CA LEU A 55 -14.02 -17.46 0.03
C LEU A 55 -13.71 -15.95 0.12
N PRO A 56 -13.64 -15.37 1.32
CA PRO A 56 -13.18 -14.00 1.49
C PRO A 56 -11.70 -13.83 1.09
N ASP A 57 -11.41 -12.80 0.31
CA ASP A 57 -10.04 -12.49 -0.11
C ASP A 57 -9.20 -11.91 1.04
N PHE A 58 -7.92 -12.30 1.07
CA PHE A 58 -6.86 -11.57 1.79
C PHE A 58 -5.86 -11.02 0.77
N ILE A 59 -5.85 -9.70 0.59
CA ILE A 59 -5.10 -9.05 -0.48
C ILE A 59 -3.99 -8.20 0.12
N GLN A 60 -2.75 -8.41 -0.35
CA GLN A 60 -1.62 -7.53 -0.07
C GLN A 60 -1.22 -6.78 -1.34
N ILE A 61 -1.24 -5.45 -1.28
CA ILE A 61 -0.83 -4.56 -2.36
C ILE A 61 0.37 -3.74 -1.88
N ALA A 62 1.56 -4.01 -2.41
CA ALA A 62 2.75 -3.18 -2.16
C ALA A 62 2.76 -1.99 -3.12
N LEU A 63 2.34 -0.82 -2.65
CA LEU A 63 2.38 0.43 -3.41
C LEU A 63 3.83 0.88 -3.66
N ILE A 64 4.04 1.73 -4.66
CA ILE A 64 5.38 2.01 -5.19
C ILE A 64 5.63 3.49 -5.52
N SER A 65 4.59 4.33 -5.63
CA SER A 65 4.74 5.70 -6.14
C SER A 65 5.54 6.62 -5.21
N SER A 66 5.61 6.28 -3.92
CA SER A 66 6.44 6.96 -2.93
C SER A 66 7.87 6.41 -2.82
N HIS A 67 8.34 5.62 -3.79
CA HIS A 67 9.71 5.14 -3.81
C HIS A 67 10.68 6.15 -4.45
N ALA A 68 11.93 6.17 -3.98
CA ALA A 68 13.01 6.93 -4.61
C ALA A 68 13.13 6.58 -6.11
N PRO A 69 13.38 7.55 -7.00
CA PRO A 69 13.92 8.88 -6.72
C PRO A 69 12.88 9.96 -6.42
N TRP A 70 11.60 9.60 -6.19
CA TRP A 70 10.50 10.54 -5.93
C TRP A 70 10.22 11.52 -7.09
N VAL A 71 10.54 11.13 -8.32
CA VAL A 71 10.25 11.91 -9.52
C VAL A 71 10.12 10.97 -10.74
N PRO A 72 9.23 11.27 -11.71
CA PRO A 72 8.14 12.23 -11.61
C PRO A 72 7.05 11.78 -10.64
N ILE A 73 6.32 12.77 -10.11
CA ILE A 73 5.14 12.53 -9.28
C ILE A 73 3.91 12.59 -10.20
N PRO A 74 3.09 11.54 -10.28
CA PRO A 74 1.88 11.58 -11.08
C PRO A 74 0.88 12.60 -10.52
N ASP A 75 0.10 13.22 -11.39
CA ASP A 75 -1.11 13.93 -10.98
C ASP A 75 -2.24 12.91 -10.76
N MET A 76 -3.13 13.19 -9.80
CA MET A 76 -4.34 12.38 -9.61
C MET A 76 -5.26 12.51 -10.85
N ALA A 77 -5.58 11.38 -11.46
CA ALA A 77 -6.58 11.31 -12.52
C ALA A 77 -7.98 11.08 -11.94
N PRO A 78 -9.06 11.46 -12.64
CA PRO A 78 -10.39 10.93 -12.35
C PRO A 78 -10.38 9.40 -12.42
N TRP A 79 -10.97 8.72 -11.42
CA TRP A 79 -10.93 7.25 -11.30
C TRP A 79 -11.50 6.51 -12.53
N ASP A 80 -12.50 7.10 -13.19
CA ASP A 80 -13.13 6.59 -14.41
C ASP A 80 -12.29 6.79 -15.68
N GLN A 81 -11.22 7.58 -15.61
CA GLN A 81 -10.30 7.86 -16.71
C GLN A 81 -8.95 7.14 -16.58
N VAL A 82 -8.73 6.39 -15.49
CA VAL A 82 -7.49 5.65 -15.26
C VAL A 82 -7.22 4.64 -16.39
N GLY A 83 -8.25 3.93 -16.83
CA GLY A 83 -8.18 3.00 -17.97
C GLY A 83 -7.02 2.00 -17.86
N ASP A 84 -6.29 1.82 -18.96
CA ASP A 84 -5.08 0.99 -19.03
C ASP A 84 -3.81 1.70 -18.53
N GLY A 85 -3.95 2.89 -17.93
CA GLY A 85 -2.86 3.68 -17.39
C GLY A 85 -2.11 4.54 -18.41
N THR A 86 -2.48 4.53 -19.69
CA THR A 86 -1.84 5.38 -20.72
C THR A 86 -1.93 6.87 -20.42
N ILE A 87 -2.96 7.31 -19.68
CA ILE A 87 -3.15 8.71 -19.23
C ILE A 87 -1.97 9.25 -18.41
N PHE A 88 -1.21 8.40 -17.72
CA PHE A 88 -0.05 8.80 -16.94
C PHE A 88 1.23 8.97 -17.79
N SER A 89 1.23 8.49 -19.04
CA SER A 89 2.45 8.47 -19.87
C SER A 89 3.05 9.85 -20.14
N PRO A 90 2.27 10.93 -20.36
CA PRO A 90 2.82 12.28 -20.51
C PRO A 90 3.60 12.74 -19.27
N MET A 91 3.26 12.23 -18.08
CA MET A 91 3.91 12.60 -16.82
C MET A 91 5.28 11.93 -16.63
N ALA A 92 5.55 10.84 -17.34
CA ALA A 92 6.81 10.08 -17.21
C ALA A 92 8.07 10.91 -17.56
N ALA A 93 7.91 11.96 -18.36
CA ALA A 93 8.99 12.90 -18.72
C ALA A 93 8.86 14.27 -18.02
N ALA A 94 7.95 14.41 -17.06
CA ALA A 94 7.73 15.66 -16.35
C ALA A 94 8.80 15.91 -15.28
N GLY A 95 9.07 17.18 -14.99
CA GLY A 95 9.95 17.59 -13.90
C GLY A 95 11.44 17.34 -14.16
N PRO A 96 12.28 17.49 -13.11
CA PRO A 96 13.73 17.29 -13.22
C PRO A 96 14.07 15.81 -13.37
N THR A 97 15.22 15.53 -13.98
CA THR A 97 15.77 14.16 -13.94
C THR A 97 16.15 13.77 -12.51
N PRO A 98 16.20 12.47 -12.16
CA PRO A 98 16.70 12.03 -10.86
C PRO A 98 18.10 12.59 -10.55
N ARG A 99 18.98 12.67 -11.57
CA ARG A 99 20.32 13.23 -11.40
C ARG A 99 20.29 14.72 -11.03
N GLU A 100 19.34 15.49 -11.54
CA GLU A 100 19.23 16.92 -11.22
C GLU A 100 18.61 17.13 -9.84
N LEU A 101 17.54 16.40 -9.53
CA LEU A 101 16.89 16.43 -8.22
C LEU A 101 17.87 16.14 -7.08
N TRP A 102 18.66 15.08 -7.24
CA TRP A 102 19.57 14.59 -6.20
C TRP A 102 20.84 15.44 -5.98
N LYS A 103 20.97 16.59 -6.68
CA LYS A 103 22.02 17.57 -6.39
C LYS A 103 21.74 18.40 -5.14
N ASP A 104 20.49 18.45 -4.68
CA ASP A 104 20.06 19.26 -3.53
C ASP A 104 19.14 18.44 -2.64
N TYR A 105 19.57 18.19 -1.40
CA TYR A 105 18.80 17.41 -0.44
C TYR A 105 17.50 18.06 0.01
N ASN A 106 17.36 19.38 -0.06
CA ASN A 106 16.08 20.03 0.22
C ASN A 106 15.06 19.71 -0.87
N ASN A 107 15.47 19.73 -2.14
CA ASN A 107 14.59 19.34 -3.24
C ASN A 107 14.18 17.87 -3.13
N VAL A 108 15.10 16.97 -2.72
CA VAL A 108 14.79 15.56 -2.48
C VAL A 108 13.73 15.41 -1.38
N ARG A 109 13.85 16.14 -0.27
CA ARG A 109 12.86 16.16 0.82
C ARG A 109 11.50 16.68 0.36
N ASP A 110 11.48 17.72 -0.47
CA ASP A 110 10.24 18.26 -1.02
C ASP A 110 9.54 17.28 -1.96
N GLN A 111 10.29 16.56 -2.78
CA GLN A 111 9.75 15.53 -3.67
C GLN A 111 9.24 14.30 -2.91
N ASP A 112 9.96 13.84 -1.88
CA ASP A 112 9.48 12.78 -0.98
C ASP A 112 8.13 13.16 -0.34
N ARG A 113 8.01 14.38 0.20
CA ARG A 113 6.75 14.88 0.77
C ARG A 113 5.61 14.86 -0.25
N LEU A 114 5.87 15.30 -1.49
CA LEU A 114 4.85 15.32 -2.55
C LEU A 114 4.50 13.90 -3.03
N ALA A 115 5.44 12.97 -3.05
CA ALA A 115 5.19 11.59 -3.45
C ALA A 115 4.36 10.86 -2.37
N ILE A 116 4.65 11.10 -1.09
CA ILE A 116 3.81 10.63 0.03
C ILE A 116 2.41 11.23 -0.06
N ASP A 117 2.28 12.53 -0.35
CA ASP A 117 0.97 13.19 -0.54
C ASP A 117 0.16 12.52 -1.67
N TYR A 118 0.77 12.26 -2.84
CA TYR A 118 0.13 11.52 -3.92
C TYR A 118 -0.33 10.12 -3.49
N THR A 119 0.56 9.32 -2.89
CA THR A 119 0.25 7.95 -2.46
C THR A 119 -0.89 7.95 -1.43
N LEU A 120 -0.90 8.89 -0.49
CA LEU A 120 -1.98 9.03 0.49
C LEU A 120 -3.30 9.43 -0.18
N GLN A 121 -3.28 10.38 -1.12
CA GLN A 121 -4.48 10.75 -1.89
C GLN A 121 -5.03 9.55 -2.68
N ALA A 122 -4.18 8.85 -3.43
CA ALA A 122 -4.58 7.66 -4.19
C ALA A 122 -5.17 6.57 -3.29
N THR A 123 -4.52 6.29 -2.16
CA THR A 123 -4.96 5.24 -1.23
C THR A 123 -6.25 5.61 -0.52
N LEU A 124 -6.33 6.79 0.09
CA LEU A 124 -7.49 7.19 0.89
C LEU A 124 -8.72 7.43 0.03
N THR A 125 -8.55 8.02 -1.16
CA THR A 125 -9.67 8.18 -2.09
C THR A 125 -10.14 6.85 -2.65
N HIS A 126 -9.25 5.87 -2.86
CA HIS A 126 -9.64 4.50 -3.22
C HIS A 126 -10.46 3.83 -2.12
N VAL A 127 -9.96 3.84 -0.88
CA VAL A 127 -10.62 3.23 0.29
C VAL A 127 -12.00 3.83 0.56
N ALA A 128 -12.22 5.10 0.22
CA ALA A 128 -13.52 5.74 0.37
C ALA A 128 -14.57 5.30 -0.67
N ARG A 129 -14.19 4.65 -1.79
CA ARG A 129 -15.11 4.32 -2.90
C ARG A 129 -16.17 3.26 -2.57
N PRO A 130 -15.87 2.15 -1.87
CA PRO A 130 -16.84 1.08 -1.66
C PRO A 130 -18.01 1.45 -0.74
N GLY A 131 -17.90 2.53 0.04
CA GLY A 131 -18.92 2.95 1.01
C GLY A 131 -19.22 1.86 2.03
N ASP A 132 -20.50 1.53 2.21
CA ASP A 132 -20.96 0.53 3.19
C ASP A 132 -20.47 -0.90 2.91
N ASN A 133 -19.99 -1.18 1.68
CA ASN A 133 -19.43 -2.48 1.31
C ASN A 133 -17.90 -2.56 1.50
N ALA A 134 -17.29 -1.57 2.17
CA ALA A 134 -15.85 -1.56 2.37
C ALA A 134 -15.38 -2.76 3.22
N PRO A 135 -14.30 -3.46 2.80
CA PRO A 135 -13.65 -4.45 3.64
C PRO A 135 -12.90 -3.75 4.78
N LEU A 136 -12.33 -4.55 5.69
CA LEU A 136 -11.29 -4.05 6.57
C LEU A 136 -10.02 -3.79 5.75
N VAL A 137 -9.57 -2.54 5.71
CA VAL A 137 -8.34 -2.12 5.06
C VAL A 137 -7.31 -1.75 6.11
N LEU A 138 -6.11 -2.31 5.96
CA LEU A 138 -4.91 -1.95 6.73
C LEU A 138 -3.98 -1.15 5.82
N ILE A 139 -3.73 0.11 6.16
CA ILE A 139 -2.68 0.93 5.54
C ILE A 139 -1.50 0.95 6.49
N ILE A 140 -0.32 0.56 6.02
CA ILE A 140 0.88 0.44 6.84
C ILE A 140 2.09 0.93 6.03
N GLY A 141 2.89 1.82 6.64
CA GLY A 141 4.22 2.12 6.10
C GLY A 141 5.14 0.92 6.26
N ASP A 142 5.94 0.60 5.25
CA ASP A 142 6.91 -0.50 5.31
C ASP A 142 8.19 -0.08 6.05
N HIS A 143 8.69 1.14 5.80
CA HIS A 143 9.81 1.75 6.51
C HIS A 143 9.83 3.29 6.36
N GLN A 144 10.71 3.96 7.13
CA GLN A 144 10.99 5.39 6.96
C GLN A 144 11.78 5.66 5.68
N ALA A 145 11.66 6.87 5.12
CA ALA A 145 12.64 7.35 4.15
C ALA A 145 14.05 7.37 4.77
N ALA A 146 15.09 7.49 3.94
CA ALA A 146 16.47 7.59 4.42
C ALA A 146 16.64 8.73 5.45
N ASP A 147 17.54 8.57 6.42
CA ASP A 147 17.67 9.46 7.59
C ASP A 147 17.74 10.96 7.23
N PHE A 148 18.46 11.33 6.16
CA PHE A 148 18.57 12.72 5.72
C PHE A 148 17.27 13.30 5.16
N VAL A 149 16.32 12.44 4.75
CA VAL A 149 14.97 12.78 4.30
C VAL A 149 14.02 12.81 5.50
N ALA A 150 13.97 11.74 6.27
CA ALA A 150 13.07 11.61 7.43
C ALA A 150 13.38 12.63 8.54
N GLY A 151 14.66 12.99 8.73
CA GLY A 151 15.08 13.85 9.83
C GLY A 151 14.91 13.22 11.23
N SER A 152 14.80 11.89 11.28
CA SER A 152 14.66 11.07 12.48
C SER A 152 15.39 9.75 12.26
N ASP A 153 15.87 9.12 13.34
CA ASP A 153 16.53 7.81 13.35
C ASP A 153 15.61 6.69 13.91
N ASN A 154 14.34 7.02 14.21
CA ASN A 154 13.36 6.04 14.64
C ASN A 154 12.96 5.09 13.49
N ARG A 155 12.15 4.08 13.81
CA ARG A 155 11.64 3.10 12.84
C ARG A 155 10.12 3.02 12.87
N ASP A 156 9.47 4.10 13.28
CA ASP A 156 8.05 4.11 13.67
C ASP A 156 7.16 4.49 12.49
N VAL A 157 6.53 3.50 11.88
CA VAL A 157 5.63 3.71 10.73
C VAL A 157 4.19 3.91 11.18
N PRO A 158 3.39 4.75 10.48
CA PRO A 158 1.96 4.85 10.75
C PRO A 158 1.26 3.56 10.32
N VAL A 159 0.22 3.20 11.09
CA VAL A 159 -0.68 2.10 10.77
C VAL A 159 -2.12 2.59 10.94
N HIS A 160 -2.94 2.44 9.91
CA HIS A 160 -4.35 2.81 9.92
C HIS A 160 -5.21 1.59 9.63
N MET A 161 -6.24 1.38 10.45
CA MET A 161 -7.27 0.37 10.22
C MET A 161 -8.58 1.08 9.90
N ILE A 162 -9.09 0.86 8.69
CA ILE A 162 -10.27 1.52 8.15
C ILE A 162 -11.26 0.45 7.74
N GLY A 163 -12.52 0.56 8.14
CA GLY A 163 -13.53 -0.43 7.78
C GLY A 163 -14.86 -0.21 8.49
N PRO A 164 -15.78 -1.17 8.38
CA PRO A 164 -17.10 -1.08 9.00
C PRO A 164 -17.01 -0.89 10.52
N GLN A 165 -17.91 -0.08 11.08
CA GLN A 165 -17.89 0.27 12.51
C GLN A 165 -17.82 -0.99 13.40
N ALA A 166 -18.65 -1.99 13.16
CA ALA A 166 -18.67 -3.23 13.94
C ALA A 166 -17.34 -4.01 13.90
N VAL A 167 -16.53 -3.85 12.84
CA VAL A 167 -15.21 -4.46 12.72
C VAL A 167 -14.18 -3.65 13.51
N ILE A 168 -14.21 -2.32 13.40
CA ILE A 168 -13.31 -1.41 14.11
C ILE A 168 -13.56 -1.43 15.63
N GLU A 169 -14.80 -1.62 16.07
CA GLU A 169 -15.12 -1.73 17.51
C GLU A 169 -14.41 -2.89 18.21
N ARG A 170 -13.99 -3.93 17.46
CA ARG A 170 -13.22 -5.07 17.99
C ARG A 170 -11.81 -4.71 18.44
N ILE A 171 -11.28 -3.56 18.03
CA ILE A 171 -9.94 -3.09 18.38
C ILE A 171 -9.96 -1.86 19.31
N ASN A 172 -11.12 -1.49 19.88
CA ASN A 172 -11.24 -0.35 20.80
C ASN A 172 -10.31 -0.45 22.02
N ASN A 173 -9.92 -1.65 22.41
CA ASN A 173 -9.02 -1.92 23.53
C ASN A 173 -7.53 -1.91 23.15
N TRP A 174 -7.15 -1.58 21.91
CA TRP A 174 -5.76 -1.62 21.47
C TRP A 174 -4.98 -0.33 21.74
N GLU A 175 -5.61 0.68 22.36
CA GLU A 175 -5.03 2.02 22.59
C GLU A 175 -4.73 2.75 21.27
N TRP A 176 -5.73 2.88 20.39
CA TRP A 176 -5.60 3.58 19.11
C TRP A 176 -6.28 4.94 19.19
N THR A 177 -5.88 5.84 18.30
CA THR A 177 -6.51 7.16 18.16
C THR A 177 -7.27 7.25 16.83
N ALA A 178 -8.46 7.84 16.88
CA ALA A 178 -9.23 8.10 15.66
C ALA A 178 -8.56 9.20 14.82
N GLY A 179 -8.64 9.06 13.49
CA GLY A 179 -8.11 10.03 12.52
C GLY A 179 -6.88 9.54 11.76
N LEU A 180 -6.38 10.39 10.85
CA LEU A 180 -5.25 10.07 9.98
C LEU A 180 -3.88 10.37 10.61
N ILE A 181 -3.85 11.18 11.68
CA ILE A 181 -2.61 11.56 12.36
C ILE A 181 -2.62 10.86 13.72
N PRO A 182 -1.70 9.92 13.99
CA PRO A 182 -1.56 9.32 15.32
C PRO A 182 -1.33 10.39 16.38
N ALA A 183 -1.89 10.20 17.57
CA ALA A 183 -1.62 11.13 18.68
C ALA A 183 -0.12 11.14 19.03
N ALA A 184 0.42 12.33 19.33
CA ALA A 184 1.84 12.53 19.54
C ALA A 184 2.40 11.80 20.77
N ASP A 185 1.54 11.48 21.74
CA ASP A 185 1.87 10.73 22.96
C ASP A 185 1.54 9.23 22.85
N LEU A 186 1.09 8.76 21.69
CA LEU A 186 0.78 7.35 21.48
C LEU A 186 2.09 6.55 21.38
N PRO A 187 2.34 5.56 22.26
CA PRO A 187 3.57 4.78 22.22
C PRO A 187 3.61 3.88 20.99
N ALA A 188 4.76 3.81 20.34
CA ALA A 188 4.97 2.91 19.21
C ALA A 188 4.80 1.43 19.63
N LEU A 189 4.00 0.69 18.87
CA LEU A 189 3.81 -0.75 19.07
C LEU A 189 4.72 -1.54 18.12
N ARG A 190 5.51 -2.47 18.68
CA ARG A 190 6.33 -3.35 17.86
C ARG A 190 5.47 -4.19 16.90
N MET A 191 5.96 -4.39 15.69
CA MET A 191 5.21 -5.09 14.64
C MET A 191 4.88 -6.56 14.98
N ASP A 192 5.72 -7.24 15.78
CA ASP A 192 5.40 -8.59 16.27
C ASP A 192 4.21 -8.60 17.23
N LYS A 193 4.05 -7.54 18.03
CA LYS A 193 2.89 -7.36 18.92
C LYS A 193 1.65 -6.97 18.14
N PHE A 194 1.76 -6.07 17.16
CA PHE A 194 0.67 -5.75 16.24
C PHE A 194 0.15 -7.01 15.53
N ARG A 195 1.04 -7.78 14.89
CA ARG A 195 0.70 -9.03 14.20
C ARG A 195 -0.05 -9.99 15.13
N ASN A 196 0.47 -10.23 16.33
CA ASN A 196 -0.17 -11.16 17.26
C ASN A 196 -1.57 -10.68 17.66
N ARG A 197 -1.72 -9.39 18.02
CA ARG A 197 -3.04 -8.81 18.35
C ARG A 197 -4.02 -8.93 17.18
N PHE A 198 -3.56 -8.66 15.96
CA PHE A 198 -4.36 -8.78 14.74
C PHE A 198 -4.84 -10.20 14.50
N LEU A 199 -3.94 -11.18 14.58
CA LEU A 199 -4.31 -12.58 14.42
C LEU A 199 -5.26 -13.05 15.53
N GLU A 200 -4.96 -12.72 16.79
CA GLU A 200 -5.82 -13.06 17.94
C GLU A 200 -7.22 -12.46 17.80
N THR A 201 -7.32 -11.24 17.27
CA THR A 201 -8.60 -10.54 17.14
C THR A 201 -9.39 -11.01 15.92
N PHE A 202 -8.76 -11.16 14.75
CA PHE A 202 -9.47 -11.35 13.48
C PHE A 202 -9.42 -12.78 12.93
N SER A 203 -8.57 -13.66 13.46
CA SER A 203 -8.63 -15.09 13.12
C SER A 203 -9.75 -15.78 13.89
N SER A 204 -10.55 -16.59 13.20
CA SER A 204 -11.42 -17.55 13.88
C SER A 204 -10.60 -18.80 14.21
N ARG A 205 -10.69 -19.32 15.45
CA ARG A 205 -10.31 -20.71 15.71
C ARG A 205 -11.30 -21.59 14.97
N LYS A 206 -11.01 -21.97 13.72
CA LYS A 206 -11.63 -23.17 13.16
C LYS A 206 -11.08 -24.35 13.96
N VAL A 207 -11.96 -24.99 14.74
CA VAL A 207 -11.75 -26.36 15.23
C VAL A 207 -11.40 -27.18 13.99
N LEU A 208 -10.17 -27.70 13.95
CA LEU A 208 -9.78 -28.69 12.96
C LEU A 208 -10.77 -29.85 13.10
N ALA A 209 -11.56 -30.11 12.06
CA ALA A 209 -12.41 -31.28 12.02
C ALA A 209 -11.56 -32.52 12.33
N GLU A 210 -12.04 -33.35 13.26
CA GLU A 210 -11.40 -34.61 13.62
C GLU A 210 -11.10 -35.40 12.34
N VAL A 211 -9.83 -35.74 12.15
CA VAL A 211 -9.43 -36.71 11.14
C VAL A 211 -10.02 -38.04 11.60
N SER A 212 -11.10 -38.48 10.95
CA SER A 212 -11.56 -39.86 11.07
C SER A 212 -10.47 -40.76 10.50
N GLU A 213 -9.78 -41.49 11.37
CA GLU A 213 -9.01 -42.67 10.95
C GLU A 213 -10.00 -43.69 10.33
N GLN A 214 -9.75 -44.07 9.07
CA GLN A 214 -10.21 -45.32 8.48
C GLN A 214 -9.01 -46.05 7.91
#